data_AF-A0A077EDC3-F1
#
_entry.id   AF-A0A077EDC3-F1
#
_cell.length_a   1.000
_cell.length_b   1.000
_cell.length_c   1.000
_cell.angle_alpha   90.00
_cell.angle_beta   90.00
_cell.angle_gamma   90.00
#
_symmetry.space_group_name_H-M   'P 1'
#
loop_
_entity.id
_entity.type
_entity.pdbx_description
1 polymer ?
#
loop_
_entity_poly.entity_id
_entity_poly.type
_entity_poly.pdbx_seq_one_letter_code
_entity_poly.pdbx_strand_id
1 'polypeptide(L)' 'MSLVTLSFLITTPEVYVPDLGGDFPTPQYGFPYLSGAGRLVLKDIIMMAAGLVTASESARQLLKKQFNI' A
#
# COMPACT_ATOMS: atom_id res chain seq x y z
N MET A 1 -6.49 -0.44 10.30
CA MET A 1 -5.83 -1.63 9.74
C MET A 1 -5.12 -1.30 8.43
N SER A 2 -4.37 -0.20 8.35
CA SER A 2 -3.73 0.23 7.09
C SER A 2 -2.23 0.43 7.26
N LEU A 3 -1.77 1.07 8.35
CA LEU A 3 -0.34 1.17 8.67
C LEU A 3 0.32 -0.19 8.91
N VAL A 4 -0.32 -1.04 9.71
CA VAL A 4 0.23 -2.37 10.07
C VAL A 4 0.34 -3.28 8.84
N THR A 5 -0.64 -3.25 7.95
CA THR A 5 -0.64 -4.08 6.74
C THR A 5 0.33 -3.56 5.69
N LEU A 6 0.49 -2.24 5.58
CA LEU A 6 1.50 -1.61 4.75
C LEU A 6 2.93 -1.96 5.16
N SER A 7 3.21 -2.03 6.47
CA SER A 7 4.52 -2.44 6.95
C SER A 7 4.92 -3.82 6.40
N PHE A 8 3.98 -4.75 6.21
CA PHE A 8 4.27 -6.07 5.64
C PHE A 8 4.84 -6.03 4.23
N LEU A 9 4.54 -5.03 3.40
CA LEU A 9 5.17 -4.87 2.08
C LEU A 9 6.68 -4.61 2.17
N ILE A 10 7.13 -4.02 3.28
CA ILE A 10 8.52 -3.64 3.49
C ILE A 10 9.23 -4.68 4.36
N THR A 11 8.57 -5.16 5.42
CA THR A 11 9.19 -6.01 6.42
C THR A 11 9.09 -7.50 6.09
N THR A 12 8.21 -7.90 5.17
CA THR A 12 7.96 -9.32 4.90
C THR A 12 8.29 -9.63 3.44
N PRO A 13 9.33 -10.42 3.14
CA PRO A 13 9.67 -10.76 1.75
C PRO A 13 8.64 -11.69 1.09
N GLU A 14 7.79 -12.34 1.88
CA GLU A 14 6.77 -13.33 1.45
C GLU A 14 5.60 -12.72 0.65
N VAL A 15 5.43 -11.40 0.70
CA VAL A 15 4.44 -10.70 -0.14
C VAL A 15 4.89 -10.56 -1.59
N TYR A 16 6.15 -10.85 -1.88
CA TYR A 16 6.66 -10.93 -3.24
C TYR A 16 6.64 -12.38 -3.74
N VAL A 17 6.58 -12.57 -5.06
CA VAL A 17 6.63 -13.90 -5.67
C VAL A 17 8.01 -14.52 -5.37
N PRO A 18 8.07 -15.65 -4.65
CA PRO A 18 9.34 -16.32 -4.37
C PRO A 18 9.90 -16.95 -5.65
N ASP A 19 11.23 -17.08 -5.73
CA ASP A 19 11.86 -17.84 -6.81
C ASP A 19 11.63 -19.34 -6.54
N LEU A 20 10.84 -19.99 -7.40
CA LEU A 20 10.48 -21.40 -7.25
C LEU A 20 11.53 -22.37 -7.81
N GLY A 21 12.63 -21.88 -8.42
CA GLY A 21 13.82 -22.67 -8.74
C GLY A 21 13.57 -23.99 -9.49
N GLY A 22 12.53 -24.06 -10.33
CA GLY A 22 12.17 -25.27 -11.08
C GLY A 22 12.94 -25.41 -12.41
N ASP A 23 12.94 -26.61 -12.98
CA ASP A 23 13.58 -26.96 -14.27
C ASP A 23 13.09 -26.13 -15.49
N PHE A 24 12.04 -25.32 -15.31
CA PHE A 24 11.55 -24.34 -16.27
C PHE A 24 11.90 -22.93 -15.79
N PRO A 25 12.36 -22.02 -16.68
CA PRO A 25 12.72 -20.66 -16.28
C PRO A 25 11.51 -19.97 -15.64
N THR A 26 11.61 -19.62 -14.37
CA THR A 26 10.64 -18.78 -13.65
C THR A 26 10.69 -17.38 -14.25
N PRO A 27 9.70 -16.95 -15.07
CA PRO A 27 9.87 -15.74 -15.87
C PRO A 27 9.78 -14.44 -15.06
N GLN A 28 9.10 -14.48 -13.91
CA GLN A 28 8.74 -13.29 -13.12
C GLN A 28 8.70 -13.63 -11.63
N TYR A 29 9.76 -13.28 -10.90
CA TYR A 29 9.89 -13.43 -9.44
C TYR A 29 10.53 -12.18 -8.84
N GLY A 30 10.38 -11.98 -7.53
CA GLY A 30 10.88 -10.80 -6.83
C GLY A 30 10.08 -9.52 -7.09
N PHE A 31 10.66 -8.37 -6.74
CA PHE A 31 10.04 -7.06 -6.92
C PHE A 31 9.94 -6.71 -8.42
N PRO A 32 8.81 -6.20 -8.94
CA PRO A 32 7.59 -5.69 -8.29
C PRO A 32 6.41 -6.69 -8.27
N TYR A 33 6.66 -7.99 -8.44
CA TYR A 33 5.59 -8.99 -8.54
C TYR A 33 5.06 -9.37 -7.16
N LEU A 34 3.81 -8.98 -6.91
CA LEU A 34 3.11 -9.28 -5.66
C LEU A 34 2.45 -10.67 -5.71
N SER A 35 2.73 -11.45 -4.67
CA SER A 35 2.02 -12.71 -4.38
C SER A 35 0.56 -12.43 -4.02
N GLY A 36 -0.26 -13.48 -3.87
CA GLY A 36 -1.67 -13.32 -3.48
C GLY A 36 -1.85 -12.50 -2.19
N ALA A 37 -0.96 -12.69 -1.22
CA ALA A 37 -0.95 -11.90 0.02
C ALA A 37 -0.58 -10.42 -0.23
N GLY A 38 0.40 -10.15 -1.10
CA GLY A 38 0.84 -8.79 -1.41
C GLY A 38 -0.26 -7.95 -2.08
N ARG A 39 -1.09 -8.60 -2.91
CA ARG A 39 -2.25 -7.95 -3.56
C ARG A 39 -3.34 -7.56 -2.57
N LEU A 40 -3.49 -8.29 -1.45
CA LEU A 40 -4.46 -7.95 -0.41
C LEU A 40 -4.09 -6.66 0.34
N VAL A 41 -2.81 -6.31 0.39
CA VAL A 41 -2.33 -5.06 1.02
C VAL A 41 -2.60 -3.84 0.13
N LEU A 42 -2.69 -4.01 -1.18
CA LEU A 42 -2.92 -2.92 -2.13
C LEU A 42 -4.21 -2.14 -1.82
N LYS A 43 -5.27 -2.83 -1.36
CA LYS A 43 -6.53 -2.21 -0.95
C LYS A 43 -6.34 -1.24 0.23
N ASP A 44 -5.44 -1.58 1.15
CA ASP A 44 -5.24 -0.82 2.38
C ASP A 44 -4.43 0.46 2.10
N ILE A 45 -3.56 0.45 1.09
CA ILE A 45 -2.90 1.65 0.54
C ILE A 45 -3.94 2.61 0.00
N ILE A 46 -4.86 2.11 -0.83
CA ILE A 46 -5.91 2.94 -1.46
C ILE A 46 -6.81 3.56 -0.38
N MET A 47 -7.21 2.77 0.62
CA MET A 47 -8.01 3.28 1.75
C MET A 47 -7.26 4.34 2.57
N MET A 48 -5.96 4.17 2.81
CA MET A 48 -5.15 5.17 3.50
C MET A 48 -5.00 6.46 2.70
N ALA A 49 -4.72 6.36 1.39
CA ALA A 49 -4.57 7.51 0.52
C ALA A 49 -5.87 8.33 0.47
N ALA A 50 -7.02 7.67 0.30
CA ALA A 50 -8.32 8.33 0.30
C ALA A 50 -8.62 9.02 1.65
N GLY A 51 -8.32 8.36 2.77
CA GLY A 51 -8.47 8.93 4.11
C GLY A 51 -7.59 10.16 4.33
N LEU A 52 -6.32 10.08 3.91
CA LEU A 52 -5.37 11.19 4.04
C LEU A 52 -5.79 12.40 3.21
N VAL A 53 -6.19 12.21 1.95
CA VAL A 53 -6.67 13.29 1.07
C VAL A 53 -7.91 13.96 1.67
N THR A 54 -8.87 13.17 2.17
CA THR A 54 -10.09 13.70 2.79
C THR A 54 -9.79 14.48 4.06
N ALA A 55 -8.87 13.98 4.89
CA ALA A 55 -8.42 14.66 6.10
C ALA A 55 -7.70 15.98 5.77
N SER A 56 -6.84 16.00 4.75
CA SER A 56 -6.15 17.21 4.29
C SER A 56 -7.13 18.27 3.79
N GLU A 57 -8.13 17.89 2.99
CA GLU A 57 -9.16 18.84 2.52
C GLU A 57 -10.04 19.35 3.66
N SER A 58 -10.40 18.48 4.62
CA SER A 58 -11.15 18.88 5.82
C SER A 58 -10.35 19.87 6.67
N ALA A 59 -9.05 19.62 6.89
CA ALA A 59 -8.16 20.52 7.59
C ALA A 59 -8.02 21.87 6.86
N ARG A 60 -7.92 21.86 5.53
CA ARG A 60 -7.86 23.08 4.71
C ARG A 60 -9.14 23.90 4.79
N GLN A 61 -10.31 23.26 4.78
CA GLN A 61 -11.59 23.94 4.98
C GLN A 61 -11.72 24.54 6.38
N LEU A 62 -11.31 23.80 7.41
CA LEU A 62 -11.32 24.30 8.78
C LEU A 62 -10.42 25.52 8.94
N LEU A 63 -9.20 25.48 8.39
CA LEU A 63 -8.29 26.63 8.40
C LEU A 63 -8.87 27.82 7.64
N LYS A 64 -9.47 27.63 6.45
CA LYS A 64 -10.15 28.71 5.71
C LYS A 64 -11.29 29.32 6.52
N LYS A 65 -12.10 28.49 7.18
CA LYS A 65 -13.22 28.93 8.03
C LYS A 65 -12.72 29.68 9.27
N GLN A 66 -11.61 29.24 9.87
CA GLN A 66 -11.02 29.85 11.06
C GLN A 66 -10.33 31.19 10.75
N PHE A 67 -9.66 31.31 9.60
CA PHE A 67 -8.98 32.53 9.17
C PHE A 67 -9.87 33.49 8.36
N ASN A 68 -11.11 33.09 8.03
CA ASN A 68 -12.12 33.89 7.33
C ASN A 68 -11.56 34.69 6.12
N ILE A 69 -10.78 34.00 5.28
CA ILE A 69 -10.33 34.46 3.96
C ILE A 69 -11.37 34.05 2.93
#